data_AF-A0AB39B9P2-F1
#
_entry.id   AF-A0AB39B9P2-F1
#
_cell.length_a   1.000
_cell.length_b   1.000
_cell.length_c   1.000
_cell.angle_alpha   90.00
_cell.angle_beta   90.00
_cell.angle_gamma   90.00
#
_symmetry.space_group_name_H-M   'P 1'
#
loop_
_entity.id
_entity.type
_entity.pdbx_description
1 polymer ?
#
loop_
_entity_poly.entity_id
_entity_poly.type
_entity_poly.pdbx_seq_one_letter_code
_entity_poly.pdbx_strand_id
1 'polypeptide(L)'
;MASVNIYLREQLAAVSAKNIAIAPGIDDKKLNNAVKAFGYNDNPANVVALFDNTLFGSGKDGLLFTGEQLIYRASFSDPVAISFAAIASVQRVETWVGSKKDKLEQSLLVVREDGSQVVIKDLLDCNYEVLATVLQGVVSDFDDFQEEKQLIPIDEMQEAVKVAYVKAIINMAYDNDAVIDEKEFAEILLLMTRLNLSSESRLSLRAYMTASGEVTPLEDLLSLIDSQCPAGQIKSVHISLTKDLINLFFCTGGTSIEQFAFLQKYRGLLQVTDGEIDLAVAAIVHDHNMLKDDVTDDQFAKAMKVLSAKAAAVGTPLAAVYLSGSVVGMSAAGLTSGLATLGMGGMLGLSSMATGIGVAVLIGVGAYTGIRKLTGANELTRSKRRELMLNEVIKQTQATISLLIEDINYITVRLNQAITAHGDQDAQIKKLMSHLSQMTSAGTVLNNKASATQSSATKLRCAPFLDEGKLRVLTAEPTKAELFAFIRGFYEERAFTLEKDGQKTEVTKLAVKPGASLQELENLAKAFEAIGYFNVGDVLKSTAADVAGKAKDKLTGLFS
;
A
#
# COMPACT_ATOMS: atom_id res chain seq x y z
N MET A 1 29.68 -2.99 14.23
CA MET A 1 28.67 -3.67 15.06
C MET A 1 27.34 -3.51 14.36
N ALA A 2 26.43 -4.48 14.46
CA ALA A 2 25.04 -4.29 14.03
C ALA A 2 24.40 -3.16 14.87
N SER A 3 23.35 -2.47 14.40
CA SER A 3 22.68 -1.46 15.22
C SER A 3 21.93 -2.10 16.40
N VAL A 4 21.65 -1.32 17.45
CA VAL A 4 20.85 -1.79 18.60
C VAL A 4 19.48 -2.34 18.17
N ASN A 5 18.87 -1.77 17.12
CA ASN A 5 17.64 -2.25 16.52
C ASN A 5 17.75 -3.70 16.01
N ILE A 6 18.88 -4.08 15.42
CA ILE A 6 19.13 -5.45 14.93
C ILE A 6 19.31 -6.39 16.12
N TYR A 7 20.13 -5.99 17.10
CA TYR A 7 20.35 -6.76 18.31
C TYR A 7 19.04 -7.06 19.04
N LEU A 8 18.21 -6.04 19.25
CA LEU A 8 16.89 -6.20 19.88
C LEU A 8 16.00 -7.18 19.10
N ARG A 9 15.95 -7.10 17.76
CA ARG A 9 15.16 -8.04 16.94
C ARG A 9 15.60 -9.49 17.10
N GLU A 10 16.90 -9.73 17.12
CA GLU A 10 17.45 -11.08 17.22
C GLU A 10 17.28 -11.68 18.61
N GLN A 11 17.45 -10.87 19.65
CA GLN A 11 17.50 -11.39 21.02
C GLN A 11 16.14 -11.38 21.73
N LEU A 12 15.26 -10.43 21.43
CA LEU A 12 13.98 -10.31 22.12
C LEU A 12 13.03 -11.48 21.83
N ALA A 13 13.16 -12.16 20.68
CA ALA A 13 12.33 -13.32 20.36
C ALA A 13 12.38 -14.43 21.44
N ALA A 14 13.50 -14.54 22.17
CA ALA A 14 13.67 -15.53 23.24
C ALA A 14 13.02 -15.12 24.59
N VAL A 15 12.54 -13.88 24.72
CA VAL A 15 11.92 -13.37 25.96
C VAL A 15 10.57 -14.03 26.23
N SER A 16 9.80 -14.34 25.19
CA SER A 16 8.54 -15.07 25.30
C SER A 16 8.23 -15.77 24.00
N ALA A 17 7.77 -17.02 24.06
CA ALA A 17 7.34 -17.75 22.88
C ALA A 17 5.95 -17.31 22.37
N LYS A 18 5.16 -16.62 23.18
CA LYS A 18 3.73 -16.34 22.89
C LYS A 18 3.39 -14.86 22.88
N ASN A 19 3.98 -14.10 23.81
CA ASN A 19 3.52 -12.74 24.10
C ASN A 19 4.38 -11.67 23.44
N ILE A 20 5.48 -12.03 22.77
CA ILE A 20 6.30 -11.06 22.04
C ILE A 20 6.10 -11.17 20.53
N ALA A 21 5.92 -10.01 19.90
CA ALA A 21 5.94 -9.85 18.46
C ALA A 21 7.11 -8.95 18.08
N ILE A 22 7.91 -9.38 17.11
CA ILE A 22 9.11 -8.68 16.63
C ILE A 22 8.82 -8.09 15.26
N ALA A 23 9.26 -6.87 15.01
CA ALA A 23 9.16 -6.23 13.71
C ALA A 23 10.00 -6.99 12.66
N PRO A 24 9.52 -7.08 11.40
CA PRO A 24 8.31 -6.42 10.91
C PRO A 24 7.02 -7.21 11.23
N GLY A 25 7.08 -8.41 11.80
CA GLY A 25 5.93 -9.31 12.05
C GLY A 25 4.94 -8.91 13.15
N ILE A 26 4.83 -7.63 13.49
CA ILE A 26 3.84 -7.12 14.44
C ILE A 26 2.54 -6.85 13.68
N ASP A 27 1.42 -7.42 14.14
CA ASP A 27 0.11 -7.13 13.56
C ASP A 27 -0.22 -5.63 13.61
N ASP A 28 -0.66 -5.06 12.48
CA ASP A 28 -0.91 -3.62 12.36
C ASP A 28 -1.92 -3.11 13.40
N LYS A 29 -2.96 -3.89 13.71
CA LYS A 29 -3.98 -3.48 14.69
C LYS A 29 -3.39 -3.47 16.09
N LYS A 30 -2.54 -4.46 16.44
CA LYS A 30 -1.81 -4.47 17.72
C LYS A 30 -0.81 -3.31 17.80
N LEU A 31 -0.01 -3.08 16.76
CA LEU A 31 0.94 -1.98 16.71
C LEU A 31 0.24 -0.64 16.94
N ASN A 32 -0.90 -0.42 16.27
CA ASN A 32 -1.71 0.79 16.44
C ASN A 32 -2.28 0.97 17.84
N ASN A 33 -2.77 -0.11 18.44
CA ASN A 33 -3.25 -0.07 19.81
C ASN A 33 -2.11 0.25 20.77
N ALA A 34 -0.93 -0.33 20.53
CA ALA A 34 0.26 -0.13 21.35
C ALA A 34 0.75 1.32 21.26
N VAL A 35 1.02 1.85 20.07
CA VAL A 35 1.48 3.25 19.89
C VAL A 35 0.59 4.24 20.64
N LYS A 36 -0.74 4.08 20.54
CA LYS A 36 -1.70 4.91 21.28
C LYS A 36 -1.67 4.70 22.79
N ALA A 37 -1.66 3.45 23.25
CA ALA A 37 -1.75 3.13 24.68
C ALA A 37 -0.45 3.43 25.43
N PHE A 38 0.70 3.24 24.78
CA PHE A 38 2.02 3.52 25.30
C PHE A 38 2.43 4.99 25.15
N GLY A 39 1.61 5.82 24.50
CA GLY A 39 1.88 7.25 24.32
C GLY A 39 3.11 7.54 23.45
N TYR A 40 3.44 6.63 22.53
CA TYR A 40 4.55 6.81 21.59
C TYR A 40 4.09 7.78 20.47
N ASN A 41 4.78 8.92 20.36
CA ASN A 41 4.36 10.01 19.45
C ASN A 41 5.19 10.07 18.16
N ASP A 42 6.23 9.24 18.03
CA ASP A 42 7.06 9.18 16.84
C ASP A 42 6.50 8.19 15.80
N ASN A 43 7.29 7.89 14.78
CA ASN A 43 6.86 7.05 13.67
C ASN A 43 6.66 5.58 14.12
N PRO A 44 5.45 5.00 14.01
CA PRO A 44 5.18 3.60 14.35
C PRO A 44 6.11 2.59 13.67
N ALA A 45 6.65 2.94 12.50
CA ALA A 45 7.61 2.11 11.77
C ALA A 45 8.93 1.90 12.54
N ASN A 46 9.19 2.65 13.61
CA ASN A 46 10.39 2.52 14.43
C ASN A 46 10.25 1.48 15.54
N VAL A 47 9.03 0.98 15.80
CA VAL A 47 8.80 -0.02 16.85
C VAL A 47 9.46 -1.34 16.48
N VAL A 48 10.46 -1.73 17.27
CA VAL A 48 11.25 -2.95 17.12
C VAL A 48 10.48 -4.18 17.60
N ALA A 49 9.81 -4.07 18.76
CA ALA A 49 9.09 -5.18 19.36
C ALA A 49 7.94 -4.73 20.25
N LEU A 50 6.92 -5.58 20.34
CA LEU A 50 5.80 -5.42 21.26
C LEU A 50 5.66 -6.70 22.10
N PHE A 51 5.85 -6.56 23.41
CA PHE A 51 5.43 -7.55 24.39
C PHE A 51 4.00 -7.23 24.82
N ASP A 52 3.05 -8.05 24.38
CA ASP A 52 1.62 -7.91 24.66
C ASP A 52 1.28 -8.62 25.97
N ASN A 53 1.12 -7.86 27.04
CA ASN A 53 0.76 -8.41 28.35
C ASN A 53 -0.76 -8.51 28.56
N THR A 54 -1.56 -8.19 27.54
CA THR A 54 -3.01 -8.15 27.70
C THR A 54 -3.60 -9.56 27.62
N LEU A 55 -4.55 -9.87 28.52
CA LEU A 55 -5.21 -11.17 28.60
C LEU A 55 -5.89 -11.62 27.29
N PHE A 56 -6.31 -10.67 26.45
CA PHE A 56 -7.00 -10.92 25.18
C PHE A 56 -6.16 -10.58 23.93
N GLY A 57 -4.85 -10.34 24.09
CA GLY A 57 -3.96 -10.10 22.97
C GLY A 57 -4.26 -8.81 22.17
N SER A 58 -4.66 -7.74 22.85
CA SER A 58 -4.97 -6.44 22.24
C SER A 58 -3.75 -5.53 22.03
N GLY A 59 -2.60 -5.82 22.66
CA GLY A 59 -1.36 -5.04 22.54
C GLY A 59 -1.33 -3.72 23.32
N LYS A 60 -2.21 -3.53 24.30
CA LYS A 60 -2.38 -2.23 24.98
C LYS A 60 -1.54 -2.06 26.25
N ASP A 61 -0.99 -3.12 26.83
CA ASP A 61 -0.09 -3.07 27.98
C ASP A 61 1.04 -4.09 27.83
N GLY A 62 2.06 -4.00 28.68
CA GLY A 62 3.30 -4.77 28.57
C GLY A 62 4.49 -3.87 28.25
N LEU A 63 5.25 -4.22 27.20
CA LEU A 63 6.48 -3.52 26.81
C LEU A 63 6.47 -3.15 25.32
N LEU A 64 6.91 -1.94 25.02
CA LEU A 64 7.17 -1.49 23.65
C LEU A 64 8.66 -1.14 23.52
N PHE A 65 9.35 -1.72 22.54
CA PHE A 65 10.77 -1.48 22.29
C PHE A 65 10.94 -0.69 20.99
N THR A 66 11.82 0.29 21.02
CA THR A 66 12.27 1.04 19.85
C THR A 66 13.80 1.04 19.79
N GLY A 67 14.42 1.82 18.89
CA GLY A 67 15.89 1.93 18.85
C GLY A 67 16.47 2.77 20.00
N GLU A 68 15.67 3.68 20.56
CA GLU A 68 16.12 4.63 21.59
C GLU A 68 15.65 4.30 23.01
N GLN A 69 14.55 3.55 23.15
CA GLN A 69 13.89 3.39 24.44
C GLN A 69 13.07 2.11 24.58
N LEU A 70 12.84 1.76 25.85
CA LEU A 70 11.83 0.82 26.29
C LEU A 70 10.69 1.59 26.97
N ILE A 71 9.46 1.36 26.53
CA ILE A 71 8.27 1.91 27.19
C ILE A 71 7.55 0.78 27.91
N TYR A 72 7.44 0.89 29.23
CA TYR A 72 6.72 -0.04 30.06
C TYR A 72 5.34 0.52 30.43
N ARG A 73 4.30 -0.28 30.22
CA ARG A 73 2.95 0.07 30.65
C ARG A 73 2.35 -1.10 31.42
N ALA A 74 2.21 -0.93 32.73
CA ALA A 74 1.42 -1.85 33.55
C ALA A 74 -0.07 -1.72 33.21
N SER A 75 -0.83 -2.79 33.43
CA SER A 75 -2.28 -2.78 33.20
C SER A 75 -2.95 -1.62 33.95
N PHE A 76 -3.77 -0.85 33.25
CA PHE A 76 -4.49 0.33 33.76
C PHE A 76 -3.61 1.46 34.33
N SER A 77 -2.31 1.46 34.03
CA SER A 77 -1.37 2.51 34.45
C SER A 77 -0.95 3.39 33.28
N ASP A 78 -0.35 4.53 33.61
CA ASP A 78 0.30 5.39 32.64
C ASP A 78 1.62 4.76 32.16
N PRO A 79 1.99 4.95 30.88
CA PRO A 79 3.25 4.43 30.33
C PRO A 79 4.47 5.15 30.92
N VAL A 80 5.54 4.39 31.13
CA VAL A 80 6.84 4.87 31.61
C VAL A 80 7.87 4.60 30.53
N ALA A 81 8.31 5.67 29.86
CA ALA A 81 9.41 5.61 28.90
C ALA A 81 10.77 5.57 29.63
N ILE A 82 11.66 4.72 29.14
CA ILE A 82 13.01 4.51 29.65
C ILE A 82 13.97 4.55 28.46
N SER A 83 14.66 5.68 28.27
CA SER A 83 15.72 5.78 27.25
C SER A 83 16.87 4.84 27.59
N PHE A 84 17.38 4.11 26.61
CA PHE A 84 18.52 3.20 26.81
C PHE A 84 19.78 3.95 27.25
N ALA A 85 20.01 5.15 26.70
CA ALA A 85 21.11 6.02 27.10
C ALA A 85 21.06 6.48 28.56
N ALA A 86 19.90 6.38 29.22
CA ALA A 86 19.72 6.76 30.62
C ALA A 86 19.82 5.57 31.58
N ILE A 87 20.03 4.35 31.09
CA ILE A 87 20.12 3.14 31.92
C ILE A 87 21.57 2.93 32.35
N ALA A 88 21.80 2.82 33.65
CA ALA A 88 23.09 2.47 34.22
C ALA A 88 23.26 0.95 34.37
N SER A 89 22.20 0.25 34.80
CA SER A 89 22.21 -1.21 34.91
C SER A 89 20.81 -1.80 34.94
N VAL A 90 20.73 -3.09 34.58
CA VAL A 90 19.50 -3.87 34.58
C VAL A 90 19.73 -5.18 35.31
N GLN A 91 18.87 -5.47 36.29
CA GLN A 91 19.01 -6.67 37.13
C GLN A 91 17.68 -7.39 37.28
N ARG A 92 17.74 -8.73 37.23
CA ARG A 92 16.62 -9.56 37.66
C ARG A 92 16.57 -9.60 39.19
N VAL A 93 15.39 -9.37 39.74
CA VAL A 93 15.14 -9.41 41.18
C VAL A 93 14.04 -10.40 41.49
N GLU A 94 14.30 -11.27 42.46
CA GLU A 94 13.32 -12.21 43.01
C GLU A 94 12.85 -11.73 44.38
N THR A 95 11.53 -11.57 44.55
CA THR A 95 10.94 -11.12 45.81
C THR A 95 9.93 -12.14 46.29
N TRP A 96 10.05 -12.55 47.57
CA TRP A 96 9.04 -13.37 48.23
C TRP A 96 7.89 -12.49 48.75
N VAL A 97 6.71 -12.70 48.19
CA VAL A 97 5.46 -11.98 48.51
C VAL A 97 4.38 -12.92 49.04
N GLY A 98 3.27 -12.35 49.51
CA GLY A 98 2.18 -13.06 50.16
C GLY A 98 2.24 -12.93 51.69
N SER A 99 1.11 -13.13 52.36
CA SER A 99 0.98 -12.98 53.82
C SER A 99 1.92 -13.91 54.60
N LYS A 100 2.41 -14.97 53.95
CA LYS A 100 3.36 -15.94 54.50
C LYS A 100 4.71 -15.98 53.78
N LYS A 101 4.98 -15.04 52.85
CA LYS A 101 6.16 -15.06 51.97
C LYS A 101 6.34 -16.38 51.20
N ASP A 102 5.24 -16.94 50.74
CA ASP A 102 5.16 -18.26 50.10
C ASP A 102 5.13 -18.19 48.57
N LYS A 103 5.00 -17.00 47.99
CA LYS A 103 4.97 -16.80 46.54
C LYS A 103 6.23 -16.05 46.10
N LEU A 104 7.00 -16.65 45.17
CA LEU A 104 8.13 -15.99 44.52
C LEU A 104 7.60 -15.17 43.34
N GLU A 105 7.87 -13.86 43.34
CA GLU A 105 7.62 -12.98 42.19
C GLU A 105 8.95 -12.53 41.59
N GLN A 106 9.03 -12.62 40.26
CA GLN A 106 10.18 -12.15 39.49
C GLN A 106 9.88 -10.77 38.92
N SER A 107 10.89 -9.92 38.92
CA SER A 107 10.81 -8.56 38.40
C SER A 107 12.15 -8.14 37.82
N LEU A 108 12.12 -7.03 37.10
CA LEU A 108 13.27 -6.36 36.52
C LEU A 108 13.45 -5.01 37.20
N LEU A 109 14.62 -4.80 37.77
CA LEU A 109 15.03 -3.52 38.31
C LEU A 109 15.93 -2.82 37.28
N VAL A 110 15.43 -1.71 36.75
CA VAL A 110 16.19 -0.82 35.88
C VAL A 110 16.67 0.36 36.70
N VAL A 111 17.99 0.48 36.85
CA VAL A 111 18.63 1.60 37.54
C VAL A 111 19.08 2.60 36.48
N ARG A 112 18.68 3.86 36.64
CA ARG A 112 19.08 4.95 35.75
C ARG A 112 20.35 5.64 36.23
N GLU A 113 21.01 6.36 35.34
CA GLU A 113 22.21 7.15 35.65
C GLU A 113 21.98 8.23 36.72
N ASP A 114 20.76 8.75 36.84
CA ASP A 114 20.37 9.69 37.90
C ASP A 114 20.08 9.03 39.26
N GLY A 115 20.27 7.71 39.36
CA GLY A 115 19.99 6.90 40.55
C GLY A 115 18.53 6.53 40.74
N SER A 116 17.61 7.03 39.92
CA SER A 116 16.20 6.63 39.96
C SER A 116 16.03 5.20 39.46
N GLN A 117 14.95 4.54 39.91
CA GLN A 117 14.72 3.12 39.65
C GLN A 117 13.33 2.90 39.08
N VAL A 118 13.24 2.02 38.08
CA VAL A 118 11.97 1.55 37.52
C VAL A 118 11.88 0.04 37.70
N VAL A 119 10.76 -0.42 38.26
CA VAL A 119 10.48 -1.85 38.46
C VAL A 119 9.48 -2.32 37.41
N ILE A 120 9.92 -3.25 36.58
CA ILE A 120 9.09 -3.93 35.57
C ILE A 120 8.71 -5.30 36.13
N LYS A 121 7.41 -5.58 36.24
CA LYS A 121 6.89 -6.80 36.86
C LYS A 121 5.55 -7.19 36.25
N ASP A 122 4.98 -8.30 36.71
CA ASP A 122 3.65 -8.78 36.31
C ASP A 122 3.50 -9.05 34.79
N LEU A 123 4.59 -9.45 34.13
CA LEU A 123 4.59 -9.83 32.71
C LEU A 123 4.27 -11.33 32.56
N LEU A 124 3.17 -11.63 31.88
CA LEU A 124 2.69 -12.98 31.60
C LEU A 124 3.63 -13.69 30.62
N ASP A 125 4.04 -14.93 30.94
CA ASP A 125 4.87 -15.77 30.06
C ASP A 125 6.19 -15.09 29.64
N CYS A 126 6.79 -14.31 30.54
CA CYS A 126 8.06 -13.61 30.33
C CYS A 126 9.23 -14.37 30.97
N ASN A 127 10.29 -14.57 30.21
CA ASN A 127 11.58 -14.98 30.75
C ASN A 127 12.37 -13.75 31.24
N TYR A 128 12.25 -13.44 32.53
CA TYR A 128 12.92 -12.28 33.15
C TYR A 128 14.44 -12.34 33.10
N GLU A 129 15.04 -13.54 33.08
CA GLU A 129 16.51 -13.71 32.98
C GLU A 129 17.00 -13.28 31.59
N VAL A 130 16.32 -13.76 30.55
CA VAL A 130 16.63 -13.40 29.17
C VAL A 130 16.38 -11.91 28.96
N LEU A 131 15.25 -11.38 29.42
CA LEU A 131 14.96 -9.95 29.27
C LEU A 131 15.99 -9.06 29.98
N ALA A 132 16.46 -9.46 31.16
CA ALA A 132 17.55 -8.75 31.85
C ALA A 132 18.86 -8.81 31.06
N THR A 133 19.21 -9.97 30.51
CA THR A 133 20.42 -10.14 29.71
C THR A 133 20.38 -9.30 28.44
N VAL A 134 19.25 -9.28 27.73
CA VAL A 134 19.07 -8.46 26.53
C VAL A 134 19.22 -6.98 26.87
N LEU A 135 18.50 -6.48 27.86
CA LEU A 135 18.56 -5.07 28.24
C LEU A 135 19.93 -4.67 28.79
N GLN A 136 20.62 -5.56 29.51
CA GLN A 136 21.98 -5.30 29.96
C GLN A 136 22.98 -5.26 28.79
N GLY A 137 22.80 -6.13 27.78
CA GLY A 137 23.58 -6.11 26.55
C GLY A 137 23.38 -4.84 25.73
N VAL A 138 22.15 -4.31 25.68
CA VAL A 138 21.87 -2.99 25.07
C VAL A 138 22.74 -1.89 25.68
N VAL A 139 22.94 -1.90 26.99
CA VAL A 139 23.68 -0.86 27.72
C VAL A 139 25.18 -1.10 27.72
N SER A 140 25.64 -2.36 27.64
CA SER A 140 27.08 -2.68 27.66
C SER A 140 27.74 -2.64 26.29
N ASP A 141 26.98 -2.96 25.23
CA ASP A 141 27.55 -3.23 23.91
C ASP A 141 27.31 -2.08 22.91
N PHE A 142 26.49 -1.08 23.27
CA PHE A 142 26.08 0.02 22.38
C PHE A 142 26.12 1.38 23.09
N ASP A 143 26.66 2.38 22.38
CA ASP A 143 26.74 3.78 22.84
C ASP A 143 25.90 4.75 21.98
N ASP A 144 25.38 4.29 20.84
CA ASP A 144 24.54 5.06 19.93
C ASP A 144 23.16 4.42 19.81
N PHE A 145 22.14 5.21 20.11
CA PHE A 145 20.75 4.81 20.12
C PHE A 145 19.99 5.75 19.19
N GLN A 146 19.48 5.19 18.10
CA GLN A 146 18.78 5.92 17.06
C GLN A 146 17.53 5.15 16.68
N GLU A 147 16.44 5.88 16.45
CA GLU A 147 15.26 5.30 15.84
C GLU A 147 15.50 4.93 14.37
N GLU A 148 15.18 3.69 14.00
CA GLU A 148 15.30 3.19 12.63
C GLU A 148 13.95 2.63 12.17
N LYS A 149 13.58 2.85 10.90
CA LYS A 149 12.42 2.17 10.32
C LYS A 149 12.70 0.67 10.23
N GLN A 150 11.84 -0.15 10.82
CA GLN A 150 11.97 -1.60 10.84
C GLN A 150 11.56 -2.28 9.52
N LEU A 151 10.94 -1.52 8.62
CA LEU A 151 10.60 -1.96 7.28
C LEU A 151 10.85 -0.80 6.31
N ILE A 152 11.84 -0.97 5.42
CA ILE A 152 12.26 0.06 4.47
C ILE A 152 11.69 -0.31 3.09
N PRO A 153 10.91 0.58 2.44
CA PRO A 153 10.45 0.38 1.07
C PRO A 153 11.61 0.19 0.07
N ILE A 154 11.40 -0.57 -1.01
CA ILE A 154 12.48 -0.87 -1.99
C ILE A 154 12.95 0.40 -2.72
N ASP A 155 12.10 1.41 -2.91
CA ASP A 155 12.48 2.69 -3.52
C ASP A 155 13.43 3.54 -2.65
N GLU A 156 13.44 3.30 -1.33
CA GLU A 156 14.38 3.89 -0.36
C GLU A 156 15.66 3.05 -0.19
N MET A 157 15.76 1.85 -0.79
CA MET A 157 16.95 0.99 -0.68
C MET A 157 18.10 1.44 -1.60
N GLN A 158 19.28 0.82 -1.43
CA GLN A 158 20.43 1.09 -2.29
C GLN A 158 20.13 0.70 -3.75
N GLU A 159 20.66 1.48 -4.71
CA GLU A 159 20.45 1.25 -6.15
C GLU A 159 20.83 -0.17 -6.59
N ALA A 160 21.87 -0.76 -6.00
CA ALA A 160 22.28 -2.14 -6.28
C ALA A 160 21.18 -3.17 -5.97
N VAL A 161 20.47 -3.02 -4.84
CA VAL A 161 19.32 -3.87 -4.47
C VAL A 161 18.19 -3.70 -5.48
N LYS A 162 17.86 -2.45 -5.84
CA LYS A 162 16.80 -2.16 -6.82
C LYS A 162 17.12 -2.75 -8.20
N VAL A 163 18.37 -2.63 -8.65
CA VAL A 163 18.84 -3.18 -9.93
C VAL A 163 18.76 -4.69 -9.91
N ALA A 164 19.23 -5.36 -8.85
CA ALA A 164 19.14 -6.82 -8.75
C ALA A 164 17.69 -7.31 -8.69
N TYR A 165 16.83 -6.59 -7.97
CA TYR A 165 15.39 -6.86 -7.92
C TYR A 165 14.76 -6.82 -9.32
N VAL A 166 15.01 -5.77 -10.10
CA VAL A 166 14.46 -5.66 -11.47
C VAL A 166 15.10 -6.69 -12.40
N LYS A 167 16.40 -7.01 -12.27
CA LYS A 167 17.01 -8.10 -13.03
C LYS A 167 16.33 -9.44 -12.78
N ALA A 168 15.92 -9.74 -11.55
CA ALA A 168 15.18 -10.97 -11.26
C ALA A 168 13.83 -11.02 -11.99
N ILE A 169 13.14 -9.88 -12.11
CA ILE A 169 11.91 -9.75 -12.91
C ILE A 169 12.20 -9.92 -14.41
N ILE A 170 13.28 -9.33 -14.91
CA ILE A 170 13.72 -9.47 -16.31
C ILE A 170 14.07 -10.94 -16.64
N ASN A 171 14.71 -11.65 -15.71
CA ASN A 171 15.02 -13.07 -15.88
C ASN A 171 13.74 -13.91 -16.05
N MET A 172 12.65 -13.54 -15.36
CA MET A 172 11.36 -14.22 -15.50
C MET A 172 10.70 -13.98 -16.86
N ALA A 173 10.73 -12.74 -17.36
CA ALA A 173 10.25 -12.43 -18.71
C ALA A 173 11.01 -13.27 -19.76
N TYR A 174 12.33 -13.39 -19.64
CA TYR A 174 13.12 -14.21 -20.55
C TYR A 174 12.89 -15.72 -20.43
N ASP A 175 12.72 -16.28 -19.22
CA ASP A 175 12.53 -17.74 -19.05
C ASP A 175 11.16 -18.21 -19.58
N ASN A 176 10.21 -17.28 -19.79
CA ASN A 176 8.87 -17.56 -20.32
C ASN A 176 8.91 -17.95 -21.81
N ASP A 177 9.44 -17.08 -22.68
CA ASP A 177 9.43 -17.27 -24.13
C ASP A 177 10.73 -16.81 -24.84
N ALA A 178 11.78 -16.50 -24.06
CA ALA A 178 13.06 -15.96 -24.52
C ALA A 178 13.01 -14.58 -25.19
N VAL A 179 11.88 -13.86 -25.13
CA VAL A 179 11.71 -12.54 -25.74
C VAL A 179 10.90 -11.63 -24.83
N ILE A 180 11.45 -10.47 -24.47
CA ILE A 180 10.67 -9.48 -23.72
C ILE A 180 9.73 -8.73 -24.67
N ASP A 181 8.44 -9.05 -24.58
CA ASP A 181 7.40 -8.40 -25.39
C ASP A 181 7.07 -6.97 -24.93
N GLU A 182 6.22 -6.27 -25.69
CA GLU A 182 5.86 -4.87 -25.41
C GLU A 182 5.10 -4.66 -24.09
N LYS A 183 4.33 -5.67 -23.63
CA LYS A 183 3.59 -5.62 -22.37
C LYS A 183 4.50 -5.91 -21.19
N GLU A 184 5.34 -6.93 -21.31
CA GLU A 184 6.39 -7.24 -20.33
C GLU A 184 7.31 -6.04 -20.13
N PHE A 185 7.74 -5.44 -21.23
CA PHE A 185 8.59 -4.27 -21.17
C PHE A 185 7.88 -3.09 -20.49
N ALA A 186 6.61 -2.83 -20.82
CA ALA A 186 5.83 -1.77 -20.19
C ALA A 186 5.66 -1.98 -18.67
N GLU A 187 5.40 -3.20 -18.21
CA GLU A 187 5.28 -3.51 -16.78
C GLU A 187 6.62 -3.42 -16.03
N ILE A 188 7.73 -3.81 -16.68
CA ILE A 188 9.09 -3.62 -16.13
C ILE A 188 9.40 -2.11 -16.01
N LEU A 189 9.06 -1.30 -17.02
CA LEU A 189 9.24 0.15 -16.94
C LEU A 189 8.40 0.78 -15.81
N LEU A 190 7.16 0.33 -15.62
CA LEU A 190 6.33 0.77 -14.49
C LEU A 190 6.94 0.39 -13.13
N LEU A 191 7.52 -0.81 -13.01
CA LEU A 191 8.25 -1.22 -11.81
C LEU A 191 9.50 -0.35 -11.60
N MET A 192 10.29 -0.10 -12.63
CA MET A 192 11.48 0.76 -12.54
C MET A 192 11.14 2.17 -12.04
N THR A 193 10.02 2.72 -12.52
CA THR A 193 9.47 4.00 -12.08
C THR A 193 9.02 3.93 -10.61
N ARG A 194 8.32 2.87 -10.19
CA ARG A 194 7.91 2.64 -8.79
C ARG A 194 9.09 2.58 -7.83
N LEU A 195 10.16 1.90 -8.22
CA LEU A 195 11.37 1.76 -7.40
C LEU A 195 12.26 3.01 -7.43
N ASN A 196 11.86 4.06 -8.14
CA ASN A 196 12.59 5.32 -8.24
C ASN A 196 14.06 5.11 -8.65
N LEU A 197 14.28 4.35 -9.72
CA LEU A 197 15.62 4.05 -10.23
C LEU A 197 16.27 5.27 -10.89
N SER A 198 17.58 5.43 -10.66
CA SER A 198 18.38 6.46 -11.32
C SER A 198 18.46 6.26 -12.85
N SER A 199 18.71 7.33 -13.61
CA SER A 199 18.87 7.25 -15.07
C SER A 199 19.96 6.26 -15.50
N GLU A 200 21.05 6.15 -14.74
CA GLU A 200 22.13 5.18 -14.99
C GLU A 200 21.66 3.73 -14.79
N SER A 201 21.00 3.44 -13.67
CA SER A 201 20.41 2.13 -13.42
C SER A 201 19.37 1.75 -14.47
N ARG A 202 18.55 2.71 -14.92
CA ARG A 202 17.58 2.47 -15.99
C ARG A 202 18.25 2.11 -17.31
N LEU A 203 19.34 2.79 -17.67
CA LEU A 203 20.15 2.46 -18.86
C LEU A 203 20.76 1.07 -18.78
N SER A 204 21.33 0.69 -17.63
CA SER A 204 21.96 -0.62 -17.45
C SER A 204 20.93 -1.76 -17.52
N LEU A 205 19.75 -1.58 -16.91
CA LEU A 205 18.66 -2.55 -16.99
C LEU A 205 18.13 -2.72 -18.41
N ARG A 206 18.00 -1.65 -19.20
CA ARG A 206 17.64 -1.78 -20.63
C ARG A 206 18.66 -2.57 -21.44
N ALA A 207 19.96 -2.34 -21.19
CA ALA A 207 21.00 -3.13 -21.82
C ALA A 207 20.89 -4.61 -21.44
N TYR A 208 20.52 -4.89 -20.18
CA TYR A 208 20.27 -6.23 -19.68
C TYR A 208 19.03 -6.88 -20.34
N MET A 209 17.95 -6.12 -20.55
CA MET A 209 16.71 -6.56 -21.25
C MET A 209 16.88 -6.86 -22.74
N THR A 210 18.06 -6.58 -23.30
CA THR A 210 18.37 -6.76 -24.72
C THR A 210 19.62 -7.63 -24.92
N ALA A 211 20.26 -8.05 -23.83
CA ALA A 211 21.42 -8.93 -23.86
C ALA A 211 20.96 -10.37 -24.05
N SER A 212 21.09 -10.89 -25.28
CA SER A 212 20.82 -12.30 -25.57
C SER A 212 21.87 -13.20 -24.92
N GLY A 213 21.55 -13.78 -23.75
CA GLY A 213 22.29 -14.91 -23.17
C GLY A 213 23.24 -14.61 -22.00
N GLU A 214 23.55 -13.34 -21.68
CA GLU A 214 24.36 -12.96 -20.51
C GLU A 214 23.47 -12.52 -19.34
N VAL A 215 22.70 -13.48 -18.83
CA VAL A 215 21.77 -13.27 -17.72
C VAL A 215 22.48 -13.64 -16.42
N THR A 216 22.46 -12.75 -15.43
CA THR A 216 22.94 -13.05 -14.09
C THR A 216 22.02 -14.10 -13.45
N PRO A 217 22.56 -15.24 -12.95
CA PRO A 217 21.76 -16.26 -12.28
C PRO A 217 20.92 -15.67 -11.14
N LEU A 218 19.70 -16.19 -10.95
CA LEU A 218 18.81 -15.69 -9.90
C LEU A 218 19.41 -15.86 -8.49
N GLU A 219 20.17 -16.93 -8.27
CA GLU A 219 20.87 -17.18 -7.01
C GLU A 219 21.87 -16.05 -6.65
N ASP A 220 22.62 -15.55 -7.63
CA ASP A 220 23.56 -14.44 -7.45
C ASP A 220 22.82 -13.13 -7.17
N LEU A 221 21.69 -12.91 -7.87
CA LEU A 221 20.85 -11.73 -7.66
C LEU A 221 20.24 -11.73 -6.25
N LEU A 222 19.74 -12.87 -5.78
CA LEU A 222 19.20 -13.03 -4.44
C LEU A 222 20.29 -12.86 -3.39
N SER A 223 21.48 -13.43 -3.61
CA SER A 223 22.63 -13.24 -2.71
C SER A 223 23.03 -11.77 -2.56
N LEU A 224 22.98 -10.99 -3.66
CA LEU A 224 23.21 -9.55 -3.60
C LEU A 224 22.11 -8.83 -2.80
N ILE A 225 20.84 -9.16 -3.05
CA ILE A 225 19.70 -8.59 -2.33
C ILE A 225 19.84 -8.88 -0.83
N ASP A 226 20.15 -10.12 -0.45
CA ASP A 226 20.21 -10.56 0.95
C ASP A 226 21.36 -9.90 1.70
N SER A 227 22.51 -9.71 1.04
CA SER A 227 23.69 -9.09 1.65
C SER A 227 23.60 -7.57 1.77
N GLN A 228 22.76 -6.90 0.98
CA GLN A 228 22.67 -5.44 0.93
C GLN A 228 21.34 -4.86 1.43
N CYS A 229 20.30 -5.69 1.58
CA CYS A 229 19.08 -5.23 2.21
C CYS A 229 19.28 -5.06 3.73
N PRO A 230 18.61 -4.07 4.35
CA PRO A 230 18.60 -3.93 5.80
C PRO A 230 18.31 -5.25 6.53
N ALA A 231 19.00 -5.49 7.64
CA ALA A 231 18.82 -6.71 8.42
C ALA A 231 17.36 -6.86 8.88
N GLY A 232 16.87 -8.09 8.96
CA GLY A 232 15.51 -8.42 9.42
C GLY A 232 14.39 -8.20 8.40
N GLN A 233 14.67 -7.76 7.16
CA GLN A 233 13.65 -7.63 6.10
C GLN A 233 13.91 -8.45 4.84
N ILE A 234 14.96 -9.29 4.80
CA ILE A 234 15.26 -10.22 3.68
C ILE A 234 13.99 -10.94 3.22
N LYS A 235 13.31 -11.57 4.18
CA LYS A 235 12.07 -12.31 3.94
C LYS A 235 10.97 -11.44 3.33
N SER A 236 10.79 -10.22 3.82
CA SER A 236 9.83 -9.25 3.27
C SER A 236 10.14 -8.87 1.82
N VAL A 237 11.43 -8.71 1.50
CA VAL A 237 11.88 -8.43 0.13
C VAL A 237 11.59 -9.63 -0.80
N HIS A 238 11.85 -10.86 -0.35
CA HIS A 238 11.54 -12.07 -1.13
C HIS A 238 10.04 -12.25 -1.38
N ILE A 239 9.20 -11.94 -0.38
CA ILE A 239 7.74 -11.94 -0.52
C ILE A 239 7.29 -10.88 -1.54
N SER A 240 7.83 -9.66 -1.45
CA SER A 240 7.57 -8.59 -2.43
C SER A 240 7.99 -8.99 -3.84
N LEU A 241 9.19 -9.57 -3.99
CA LEU A 241 9.71 -10.05 -5.27
C LEU A 241 8.81 -11.13 -5.87
N THR A 242 8.41 -12.09 -5.05
CA THR A 242 7.47 -13.16 -5.44
C THR A 242 6.15 -12.56 -5.94
N LYS A 243 5.61 -11.57 -5.22
CA LYS A 243 4.40 -10.85 -5.63
C LYS A 243 4.57 -10.17 -6.98
N ASP A 244 5.69 -9.49 -7.25
CA ASP A 244 5.89 -8.82 -8.54
C ASP A 244 6.18 -9.81 -9.69
N LEU A 245 6.85 -10.93 -9.43
CA LEU A 245 7.01 -12.03 -10.38
C LEU A 245 5.66 -12.61 -10.81
N ILE A 246 4.78 -12.89 -9.85
CA ILE A 246 3.41 -13.37 -10.11
C ILE A 246 2.60 -12.32 -10.85
N ASN A 247 2.73 -11.04 -10.46
CA ASN A 247 2.01 -9.96 -11.11
C ASN A 247 2.39 -9.85 -12.59
N LEU A 248 3.69 -9.89 -12.91
CA LEU A 248 4.16 -9.88 -14.30
C LEU A 248 3.56 -11.05 -15.08
N PHE A 249 3.65 -12.27 -14.54
CA PHE A 249 3.06 -13.47 -15.15
C PHE A 249 1.56 -13.31 -15.46
N PHE A 250 0.77 -12.77 -14.53
CA PHE A 250 -0.67 -12.55 -14.75
C PHE A 250 -0.95 -11.44 -15.77
N CYS A 251 -0.15 -10.38 -15.79
CA CYS A 251 -0.30 -9.30 -16.76
C CYS A 251 0.01 -9.75 -18.20
N THR A 252 0.77 -10.83 -18.37
CA THR A 252 1.25 -11.31 -19.68
C THR A 252 0.52 -12.56 -20.18
N GLY A 253 -0.55 -12.97 -19.47
CA GLY A 253 -1.46 -14.03 -19.92
C GLY A 253 -1.48 -15.28 -19.04
N GLY A 254 -0.66 -15.31 -18.00
CA GLY A 254 -0.70 -16.34 -16.97
C GLY A 254 -2.04 -16.37 -16.24
N THR A 255 -2.57 -17.57 -15.99
CA THR A 255 -3.91 -17.75 -15.39
C THR A 255 -3.90 -18.44 -14.04
N SER A 256 -2.88 -19.25 -13.73
CA SER A 256 -2.77 -19.99 -12.47
C SER A 256 -1.32 -20.21 -12.04
N ILE A 257 -1.08 -20.26 -10.73
CA ILE A 257 0.26 -20.41 -10.14
C ILE A 257 0.89 -21.77 -10.45
N GLU A 258 0.06 -22.80 -10.62
CA GLU A 258 0.50 -24.15 -10.97
C GLU A 258 1.16 -24.17 -12.36
N GLN A 259 0.78 -23.25 -13.24
CA GLN A 259 1.35 -23.10 -14.58
C GLN A 259 2.58 -22.18 -14.60
N PHE A 260 2.94 -21.58 -13.47
CA PHE A 260 4.05 -20.62 -13.41
C PHE A 260 5.40 -21.34 -13.23
N ALA A 261 5.95 -21.85 -14.34
CA ALA A 261 7.17 -22.66 -14.35
C ALA A 261 8.38 -22.00 -13.67
N PHE A 262 8.60 -20.69 -13.90
CA PHE A 262 9.70 -19.94 -13.29
C PHE A 262 9.62 -19.96 -11.76
N LEU A 263 8.44 -19.72 -11.19
CA LEU A 263 8.25 -19.78 -9.74
C LEU A 263 8.49 -21.21 -9.23
N GLN A 264 7.96 -22.23 -9.89
CA GLN A 264 8.18 -23.63 -9.46
C GLN A 264 9.68 -24.00 -9.45
N LYS A 265 10.43 -23.52 -10.44
CA LYS A 265 11.88 -23.74 -10.58
C LYS A 265 12.68 -23.07 -9.46
N TYR A 266 12.32 -21.85 -9.07
CA TYR A 266 13.12 -21.02 -8.15
C TYR A 266 12.52 -20.84 -6.76
N ARG A 267 11.39 -21.48 -6.47
CA ARG A 267 10.70 -21.38 -5.18
C ARG A 267 11.60 -21.66 -3.98
N GLY A 268 12.48 -22.66 -4.09
CA GLY A 268 13.42 -23.01 -3.02
C GLY A 268 14.40 -21.88 -2.70
N LEU A 269 14.83 -21.10 -3.71
CA LEU A 269 15.73 -19.97 -3.53
C LEU A 269 15.02 -18.74 -2.94
N LEU A 270 13.76 -18.50 -3.34
CA LEU A 270 12.93 -17.42 -2.80
C LEU A 270 12.50 -17.68 -1.34
N GLN A 271 12.65 -18.92 -0.86
CA GLN A 271 12.31 -19.34 0.49
C GLN A 271 10.86 -18.98 0.91
N VAL A 272 9.89 -18.94 -0.01
CA VAL A 272 8.49 -18.58 0.26
C VAL A 272 7.57 -19.80 0.43
N THR A 273 6.70 -19.74 1.43
CA THR A 273 5.69 -20.76 1.77
C THR A 273 4.44 -20.64 0.88
N ASP A 274 3.61 -21.68 0.83
CA ASP A 274 2.33 -21.62 0.08
C ASP A 274 1.43 -20.51 0.60
N GLY A 275 1.39 -20.32 1.93
CA GLY A 275 0.59 -19.27 2.55
C GLY A 275 1.05 -17.85 2.14
N GLU A 276 2.36 -17.64 1.99
CA GLU A 276 2.91 -16.35 1.53
C GLU A 276 2.63 -16.10 0.05
N ILE A 277 2.65 -17.16 -0.78
CA ILE A 277 2.23 -17.08 -2.19
C ILE A 277 0.73 -16.76 -2.28
N ASP A 278 -0.11 -17.43 -1.49
CA ASP A 278 -1.54 -17.15 -1.42
C ASP A 278 -1.84 -15.73 -0.97
N LEU A 279 -1.04 -15.19 -0.05
CA LEU A 279 -1.12 -13.80 0.37
C LEU A 279 -0.77 -12.85 -0.78
N ALA A 280 0.33 -13.12 -1.50
CA ALA A 280 0.74 -12.34 -2.65
C ALA A 280 -0.32 -12.34 -3.76
N VAL A 281 -0.87 -13.51 -4.12
CA VAL A 281 -1.96 -13.63 -5.10
C VAL A 281 -3.20 -12.86 -4.65
N ALA A 282 -3.58 -12.99 -3.38
CA ALA A 282 -4.73 -12.27 -2.83
C ALA A 282 -4.53 -10.74 -2.90
N ALA A 283 -3.32 -10.24 -2.64
CA ALA A 283 -2.99 -8.83 -2.78
C ALA A 283 -3.10 -8.36 -4.24
N ILE A 284 -2.54 -9.13 -5.20
CA ILE A 284 -2.62 -8.81 -6.64
C ILE A 284 -4.07 -8.75 -7.12
N VAL A 285 -4.87 -9.77 -6.79
CA VAL A 285 -6.29 -9.83 -7.18
C VAL A 285 -7.06 -8.67 -6.56
N HIS A 286 -6.77 -8.34 -5.31
CA HIS A 286 -7.36 -7.19 -4.63
C HIS A 286 -7.05 -5.88 -5.36
N ASP A 287 -5.77 -5.60 -5.64
CA ASP A 287 -5.31 -4.39 -6.34
C ASP A 287 -6.03 -4.21 -7.68
N HIS A 288 -6.11 -5.26 -8.49
CA HIS A 288 -6.78 -5.21 -9.78
C HIS A 288 -8.29 -5.02 -9.66
N ASN A 289 -8.93 -5.69 -8.69
CA ASN A 289 -10.36 -5.53 -8.48
C ASN A 289 -10.72 -4.12 -8.00
N MET A 290 -9.84 -3.43 -7.28
CA MET A 290 -10.08 -2.04 -6.87
C MET A 290 -10.22 -1.06 -8.04
N LEU A 291 -9.65 -1.40 -9.19
CA LEU A 291 -9.78 -0.58 -10.39
C LEU A 291 -11.08 -0.85 -11.15
N LYS A 292 -11.88 -1.86 -10.79
CA LYS A 292 -13.14 -2.21 -11.46
C LYS A 292 -14.32 -1.40 -10.94
N ASP A 293 -15.33 -1.21 -11.79
CA ASP A 293 -16.50 -0.34 -11.54
C ASP A 293 -17.40 -0.80 -10.38
N ASP A 294 -17.29 -2.06 -9.96
CA ASP A 294 -18.28 -2.78 -9.15
C ASP A 294 -17.89 -3.01 -7.68
N VAL A 295 -16.71 -2.56 -7.24
CA VAL A 295 -16.30 -2.70 -5.82
C VAL A 295 -16.83 -1.56 -4.93
N THR A 296 -17.50 -1.91 -3.83
CA THR A 296 -18.02 -1.00 -2.80
C THR A 296 -17.04 -0.80 -1.63
N ASP A 297 -17.22 0.27 -0.84
CA ASP A 297 -16.41 0.52 0.37
C ASP A 297 -16.51 -0.62 1.41
N ASP A 298 -17.69 -1.23 1.55
CA ASP A 298 -17.88 -2.36 2.47
C ASP A 298 -17.19 -3.63 1.95
N GLN A 299 -17.19 -3.86 0.63
CA GLN A 299 -16.42 -4.92 -0.01
C GLN A 299 -14.92 -4.68 0.12
N PHE A 300 -14.45 -3.43 -0.01
CA PHE A 300 -13.06 -3.05 0.26
C PHE A 300 -12.66 -3.39 1.69
N ALA A 301 -13.42 -2.90 2.68
CA ALA A 301 -13.08 -3.08 4.08
C ALA A 301 -13.04 -4.56 4.46
N LYS A 302 -13.97 -5.34 3.90
CA LYS A 302 -13.99 -6.80 4.04
C LYS A 302 -12.77 -7.44 3.39
N ALA A 303 -12.41 -7.03 2.17
CA ALA A 303 -11.25 -7.58 1.47
C ALA A 303 -9.94 -7.29 2.20
N MET A 304 -9.74 -6.07 2.72
CA MET A 304 -8.58 -5.74 3.54
C MET A 304 -8.54 -6.54 4.83
N LYS A 305 -9.68 -6.71 5.51
CA LYS A 305 -9.73 -7.55 6.72
C LYS A 305 -9.34 -9.01 6.43
N VAL A 306 -9.77 -9.55 5.29
CA VAL A 306 -9.39 -10.88 4.83
C VAL A 306 -7.89 -10.93 4.50
N LEU A 307 -7.36 -9.91 3.84
CA LEU A 307 -5.95 -9.84 3.48
C LEU A 307 -5.05 -9.72 4.72
N SER A 308 -5.40 -8.88 5.69
CA SER A 308 -4.72 -8.79 6.99
C SER A 308 -4.80 -10.10 7.77
N ALA A 309 -5.94 -10.79 7.74
CA ALA A 309 -6.08 -12.09 8.39
C ALA A 309 -5.20 -13.17 7.74
N LYS A 310 -5.11 -13.18 6.39
CA LYS A 310 -4.18 -14.07 5.66
C LYS A 310 -2.73 -13.76 6.03
N ALA A 311 -2.36 -12.48 6.09
CA ALA A 311 -1.02 -12.03 6.44
C ALA A 311 -0.64 -12.51 7.87
N ALA A 312 -1.52 -12.29 8.84
CA ALA A 312 -1.35 -12.75 10.21
C ALA A 312 -1.25 -14.29 10.30
N ALA A 313 -2.06 -15.03 9.54
CA ALA A 313 -2.05 -16.49 9.55
C ALA A 313 -0.72 -17.08 9.07
N VAL A 314 0.03 -16.34 8.24
CA VAL A 314 1.33 -16.77 7.71
C VAL A 314 2.50 -16.05 8.39
N GLY A 315 2.23 -15.33 9.48
CA GLY A 315 3.26 -14.62 10.25
C GLY A 315 3.95 -13.49 9.47
N THR A 316 3.34 -13.01 8.39
CA THR A 316 3.91 -11.98 7.52
C THR A 316 3.18 -10.66 7.73
N PRO A 317 3.89 -9.54 7.91
CA PRO A 317 3.26 -8.23 7.93
C PRO A 317 2.69 -7.87 6.56
N LEU A 318 1.48 -7.31 6.53
CA LEU A 318 0.83 -6.97 5.27
C LEU A 318 1.65 -5.98 4.43
N ALA A 319 2.43 -5.11 5.07
CA ALA A 319 3.32 -4.18 4.37
C ALA A 319 4.44 -4.88 3.56
N ALA A 320 4.80 -6.13 3.88
CA ALA A 320 5.82 -6.88 3.14
C ALA A 320 5.43 -7.16 1.67
N VAL A 321 4.14 -7.43 1.39
CA VAL A 321 3.68 -7.61 -0.01
C VAL A 321 3.59 -6.31 -0.80
N TYR A 322 3.74 -5.15 -0.15
CA TYR A 322 3.71 -3.82 -0.77
C TYR A 322 5.04 -3.08 -0.66
N LEU A 323 6.16 -3.81 -0.42
CA LEU A 323 7.48 -3.21 -0.25
C LEU A 323 8.00 -2.54 -1.54
N SER A 324 7.65 -3.07 -2.71
CA SER A 324 7.85 -2.45 -4.04
C SER A 324 6.74 -1.48 -4.46
N GLY A 325 5.74 -1.27 -3.59
CA GLY A 325 4.48 -0.62 -3.93
C GLY A 325 3.54 -1.48 -4.77
N SER A 326 2.35 -0.97 -5.01
CA SER A 326 1.33 -1.60 -5.88
C SER A 326 1.08 -0.79 -7.14
N VAL A 327 0.40 -1.45 -8.09
CA VAL A 327 -0.08 -0.83 -9.32
C VAL A 327 -1.16 0.22 -9.08
N VAL A 328 -1.76 0.28 -7.88
CA VAL A 328 -2.82 1.24 -7.52
C VAL A 328 -2.38 2.31 -6.51
N GLY A 329 -1.07 2.43 -6.24
CA GLY A 329 -0.54 3.47 -5.34
C GLY A 329 -0.64 3.18 -3.84
N MET A 330 -0.81 1.91 -3.45
CA MET A 330 -0.54 1.46 -2.07
C MET A 330 0.96 1.16 -1.92
N SER A 331 1.59 1.72 -0.89
CA SER A 331 2.99 1.47 -0.52
C SER A 331 3.11 0.93 0.90
N ALA A 332 4.22 0.26 1.22
CA ALA A 332 4.53 -0.19 2.58
C ALA A 332 4.45 0.97 3.59
N ALA A 333 4.99 2.15 3.25
CA ALA A 333 4.93 3.36 4.09
C ALA A 333 3.49 3.88 4.30
N GLY A 334 2.61 3.70 3.31
CA GLY A 334 1.19 4.02 3.45
C GLY A 334 0.43 3.04 4.34
N LEU A 335 0.83 1.77 4.42
CA LEU A 335 0.16 0.78 5.26
C LEU A 335 0.60 0.86 6.73
N THR A 336 1.88 1.13 6.98
CA THR A 336 2.47 1.23 8.33
C THR A 336 2.03 2.48 9.10
N SER A 337 1.42 3.48 8.44
CA SER A 337 0.97 4.70 9.10
C SER A 337 -0.31 4.54 9.94
N GLY A 338 -0.92 3.34 9.97
CA GLY A 338 -1.71 2.77 11.06
C GLY A 338 -3.01 3.46 11.55
N LEU A 339 -3.05 4.79 11.72
CA LEU A 339 -4.23 5.55 12.12
C LEU A 339 -5.23 5.77 10.97
N ALA A 340 -4.73 5.90 9.73
CA ALA A 340 -5.56 6.16 8.56
C ALA A 340 -6.28 4.91 8.04
N THR A 341 -5.63 3.74 8.07
CA THR A 341 -6.17 2.45 7.59
C THR A 341 -7.33 1.92 8.44
N LEU A 342 -7.41 2.30 9.73
CA LEU A 342 -8.49 1.92 10.65
C LEU A 342 -9.56 3.00 10.85
N GLY A 343 -9.52 4.10 10.10
CA GLY A 343 -10.59 5.10 10.08
C GLY A 343 -10.66 6.01 11.30
N MET A 344 -9.60 6.12 12.10
CA MET A 344 -9.57 6.98 13.30
C MET A 344 -8.40 7.97 13.21
N GLY A 345 -8.61 9.04 12.42
CA GLY A 345 -7.79 10.26 12.43
C GLY A 345 -6.98 10.51 11.15
N GLY A 346 -7.35 11.55 10.39
CA GLY A 346 -6.56 12.11 9.27
C GLY A 346 -7.42 12.41 8.02
N MET A 347 -7.86 13.66 7.86
CA MET A 347 -8.71 14.11 6.73
C MET A 347 -7.91 14.46 5.46
N LEU A 348 -6.57 14.36 5.48
CA LEU A 348 -5.73 14.63 4.33
C LEU A 348 -4.61 13.58 4.31
N GLY A 349 -4.82 12.50 3.56
CA GLY A 349 -3.89 11.38 3.37
C GLY A 349 -2.65 11.74 2.57
N LEU A 350 -2.00 12.85 2.90
CA LEU A 350 -0.70 13.24 2.39
C LEU A 350 0.24 13.29 3.59
N SER A 351 0.98 12.21 3.84
CA SER A 351 2.28 12.37 4.49
C SER A 351 3.15 13.12 3.49
N SER A 352 3.16 14.44 3.65
CA SER A 352 4.12 15.35 3.05
C SER A 352 5.51 14.99 3.55
N MET A 353 6.16 14.00 2.91
CA MET A 353 7.63 13.86 2.79
C MET A 353 8.11 12.61 2.02
N ALA A 354 7.26 11.88 1.30
CA ALA A 354 7.75 10.98 0.24
C ALA A 354 7.96 11.79 -1.05
N THR A 355 9.04 12.56 -1.15
CA THR A 355 9.49 13.13 -2.43
C THR A 355 10.13 12.01 -3.25
N GLY A 356 9.29 11.15 -3.80
CA GLY A 356 9.59 9.98 -4.62
C GLY A 356 8.27 9.37 -5.10
N ILE A 357 8.30 8.54 -6.12
CA ILE A 357 7.11 8.02 -6.84
C ILE A 357 6.24 7.06 -5.96
N GLY A 358 6.54 6.92 -4.66
CA GLY A 358 5.74 6.23 -3.65
C GLY A 358 4.67 7.12 -2.99
N VAL A 359 3.67 7.57 -3.75
CA VAL A 359 2.48 8.21 -3.15
C VAL A 359 1.70 7.18 -2.34
N ALA A 360 1.42 7.47 -1.07
CA ALA A 360 0.56 6.67 -0.22
C ALA A 360 -0.91 7.06 -0.42
N VAL A 361 -1.69 6.30 -1.20
CA VAL A 361 -3.15 6.50 -1.24
C VAL A 361 -3.79 5.89 0.01
N LEU A 362 -3.92 6.70 1.06
CA LEU A 362 -4.57 6.35 2.33
C LEU A 362 -6.07 6.65 2.27
N ILE A 363 -6.92 5.64 2.49
CA ILE A 363 -8.39 5.83 2.57
C ILE A 363 -8.92 5.31 3.89
N GLY A 364 -9.23 6.24 4.80
CA GLY A 364 -9.88 5.96 6.09
C GLY A 364 -11.40 5.89 5.99
N VAL A 365 -11.97 4.76 6.43
CA VAL A 365 -13.42 4.48 6.35
C VAL A 365 -14.24 5.18 7.46
N GLY A 366 -13.61 5.72 8.50
CA GLY A 366 -14.32 6.18 9.71
C GLY A 366 -14.76 7.65 9.74
N ALA A 367 -14.09 8.56 9.02
CA ALA A 367 -14.35 10.00 9.12
C ALA A 367 -15.77 10.43 8.66
N TYR A 368 -16.46 9.58 7.91
CA TYR A 368 -17.76 9.92 7.31
C TYR A 368 -18.96 9.18 7.92
N THR A 369 -18.76 8.32 8.93
CA THR A 369 -19.85 7.55 9.54
C THR A 369 -20.94 8.43 10.19
N GLY A 370 -20.59 9.61 10.71
CA GLY A 370 -21.56 10.60 11.22
C GLY A 370 -22.42 11.24 10.13
N ILE A 371 -21.88 11.44 8.93
CA ILE A 371 -22.59 11.99 7.76
C ILE A 371 -23.39 10.89 7.03
N ARG A 372 -22.88 9.65 7.01
CA ARG A 372 -23.47 8.44 6.40
C ARG A 372 -24.88 8.15 6.92
N LYS A 373 -25.14 8.40 8.21
CA LYS A 373 -26.45 8.16 8.84
C LYS A 373 -27.47 9.27 8.58
N LEU A 374 -27.05 10.46 8.17
CA LEU A 374 -27.92 11.63 8.00
C LEU A 374 -28.29 11.91 6.54
N THR A 375 -27.49 11.46 5.56
CA THR A 375 -27.68 11.85 4.14
C THR A 375 -28.02 10.69 3.19
N GLY A 376 -27.92 9.43 3.61
CA GLY A 376 -28.17 8.26 2.74
C GLY A 376 -27.21 8.12 1.55
N ALA A 377 -26.17 8.94 1.47
CA ALA A 377 -25.29 9.09 0.31
C ALA A 377 -24.14 8.07 0.28
N ASN A 378 -24.47 6.77 0.21
CA ASN A 378 -23.46 5.70 0.05
C ASN A 378 -22.69 5.78 -1.30
N GLU A 379 -23.23 6.41 -2.34
CA GLU A 379 -22.63 6.42 -3.68
C GLU A 379 -21.47 7.42 -3.84
N LEU A 380 -21.49 8.53 -3.08
CA LEU A 380 -20.51 9.61 -3.21
C LEU A 380 -19.11 9.23 -2.68
N THR A 381 -19.05 8.46 -1.59
CA THR A 381 -17.79 8.07 -0.94
C THR A 381 -17.04 6.99 -1.72
N ARG A 382 -17.79 6.03 -2.27
CA ARG A 382 -17.29 4.94 -3.13
C ARG A 382 -16.56 5.48 -4.37
N SER A 383 -17.16 6.48 -5.02
CA SER A 383 -16.58 7.09 -6.23
C SER A 383 -15.26 7.81 -5.92
N LYS A 384 -15.20 8.58 -4.82
CA LYS A 384 -14.02 9.40 -4.52
C LYS A 384 -12.77 8.57 -4.22
N ARG A 385 -12.94 7.45 -3.53
CA ARG A 385 -11.86 6.50 -3.23
C ARG A 385 -11.20 5.97 -4.50
N ARG A 386 -12.01 5.45 -5.41
CA ARG A 386 -11.52 4.85 -6.65
C ARG A 386 -10.96 5.90 -7.59
N GLU A 387 -11.51 7.11 -7.58
CA GLU A 387 -10.96 8.26 -8.29
C GLU A 387 -9.51 8.54 -7.87
N LEU A 388 -9.21 8.53 -6.56
CA LEU A 388 -7.83 8.71 -6.06
C LEU A 388 -6.89 7.60 -6.53
N MET A 389 -7.32 6.34 -6.49
CA MET A 389 -6.53 5.20 -6.97
C MET A 389 -6.26 5.31 -8.49
N LEU A 390 -7.29 5.63 -9.29
CA LEU A 390 -7.14 5.81 -10.73
C LEU A 390 -6.22 6.98 -11.06
N ASN A 391 -6.32 8.11 -10.34
CA ASN A 391 -5.42 9.24 -10.50
C ASN A 391 -3.97 8.88 -10.20
N GLU A 392 -3.71 8.02 -9.21
CA GLU A 392 -2.35 7.57 -8.91
C GLU A 392 -1.80 6.64 -10.00
N VAL A 393 -2.62 5.72 -10.52
CA VAL A 393 -2.26 4.90 -11.70
C VAL A 393 -1.91 5.81 -12.89
N ILE A 394 -2.71 6.85 -13.14
CA ILE A 394 -2.46 7.84 -14.21
C ILE A 394 -1.13 8.56 -13.99
N LYS A 395 -0.90 9.08 -12.78
CA LYS A 395 0.32 9.80 -12.42
C LYS A 395 1.57 8.93 -12.62
N GLN A 396 1.55 7.70 -12.13
CA GLN A 396 2.65 6.74 -12.27
C GLN A 396 2.90 6.37 -13.74
N THR A 397 1.84 6.16 -14.51
CA THR A 397 1.96 5.85 -15.94
C THR A 397 2.53 7.04 -16.72
N GLN A 398 2.09 8.27 -16.43
CA GLN A 398 2.63 9.49 -17.04
C GLN A 398 4.09 9.73 -16.67
N ALA A 399 4.48 9.50 -15.41
CA ALA A 399 5.88 9.56 -14.99
C ALA A 399 6.74 8.55 -15.78
N THR A 400 6.23 7.33 -15.96
CA THR A 400 6.91 6.28 -16.75
C THR A 400 7.06 6.70 -18.21
N ILE A 401 6.02 7.28 -18.83
CA ILE A 401 6.08 7.83 -20.19
C ILE A 401 7.13 8.95 -20.28
N SER A 402 7.19 9.84 -19.30
CA SER A 402 8.18 10.92 -19.25
C SER A 402 9.62 10.38 -19.20
N LEU A 403 9.88 9.41 -18.32
CA LEU A 403 11.18 8.75 -18.21
C LEU A 403 11.54 7.99 -19.50
N LEU A 404 10.56 7.33 -20.12
CA LEU A 404 10.73 6.64 -21.40
C LEU A 404 11.10 7.61 -22.54
N ILE A 405 10.49 8.80 -22.58
CA ILE A 405 10.83 9.84 -23.58
C ILE A 405 12.27 10.34 -23.37
N GLU A 406 12.69 10.57 -22.13
CA GLU A 406 14.08 10.91 -21.81
C GLU A 406 15.05 9.84 -22.35
N ASP A 407 14.69 8.57 -22.17
CA ASP A 407 15.48 7.44 -22.64
C ASP A 407 15.50 7.33 -24.17
N ILE A 408 14.36 7.55 -24.84
CA ILE A 408 14.28 7.59 -26.31
C ILE A 408 15.18 8.70 -26.86
N ASN A 409 15.16 9.88 -26.24
CA ASN A 409 16.01 10.99 -26.63
C ASN A 409 17.49 10.62 -26.49
N TYR A 410 17.87 9.97 -25.39
CA TYR A 410 19.24 9.49 -25.18
C TYR A 410 19.70 8.51 -26.28
N ILE A 411 18.88 7.52 -26.60
CA ILE A 411 19.19 6.53 -27.65
C ILE A 411 19.23 7.19 -29.03
N THR A 412 18.33 8.14 -29.30
CA THR A 412 18.29 8.90 -30.56
C THR A 412 19.58 9.71 -30.77
N VAL A 413 20.09 10.37 -29.72
CA VAL A 413 21.39 11.08 -29.78
C VAL A 413 22.52 10.11 -30.09
N ARG A 414 22.58 8.95 -29.40
CA ARG A 414 23.60 7.93 -29.68
C ARG A 414 23.50 7.33 -31.07
N LEU A 415 22.29 7.13 -31.58
CA LEU A 415 22.05 6.64 -32.94
C LEU A 415 22.58 7.63 -33.97
N ASN A 416 22.26 8.92 -33.82
CA ASN A 416 22.78 9.96 -34.70
C ASN A 416 24.31 10.02 -34.68
N GLN A 417 24.92 9.96 -33.49
CA GLN A 417 26.38 9.90 -33.35
C GLN A 417 26.99 8.71 -34.10
N ALA A 418 26.39 7.52 -33.94
CA ALA A 418 26.85 6.31 -34.61
C ALA A 418 26.72 6.37 -36.13
N ILE A 419 25.63 6.96 -36.64
CA ILE A 419 25.42 7.18 -38.09
C ILE A 419 26.46 8.17 -38.65
N THR A 420 26.81 9.21 -37.90
CA THR A 420 27.76 10.24 -38.34
C THR A 420 29.23 9.85 -38.21
N ALA A 421 29.54 8.85 -37.37
CA ALA A 421 30.90 8.35 -37.21
C ALA A 421 31.32 7.58 -38.47
N HIS A 422 32.35 8.06 -39.17
CA HIS A 422 32.92 7.35 -40.32
C HIS A 422 33.58 6.03 -39.87
N GLY A 423 32.87 4.91 -40.00
CA GLY A 423 33.35 3.56 -39.66
C GLY A 423 32.26 2.49 -39.77
N ASP A 424 32.64 1.21 -39.66
CA ASP A 424 31.74 0.06 -39.77
C ASP A 424 30.96 -0.16 -38.45
N GLN A 425 29.97 0.70 -38.21
CA GLN A 425 29.14 0.70 -36.98
C GLN A 425 27.75 0.07 -37.20
N ASP A 426 27.54 -0.66 -38.29
CA ASP A 426 26.25 -1.24 -38.67
C ASP A 426 25.59 -2.07 -37.57
N ALA A 427 26.38 -2.85 -36.82
CA ALA A 427 25.89 -3.65 -35.69
C ALA A 427 25.36 -2.77 -34.54
N GLN A 428 26.05 -1.68 -34.22
CA GLN A 428 25.65 -0.75 -33.18
C GLN A 428 24.40 0.05 -33.58
N ILE A 429 24.34 0.48 -34.85
CA ILE A 429 23.17 1.17 -35.41
C ILE A 429 21.93 0.25 -35.34
N LYS A 430 22.05 -1.01 -35.79
CA LYS A 430 20.96 -2.00 -35.71
C LYS A 430 20.48 -2.20 -34.27
N LYS A 431 21.41 -2.29 -33.31
CA LYS A 431 21.08 -2.43 -31.89
C LYS A 431 20.30 -1.21 -31.37
N LEU A 432 20.76 0.01 -31.65
CA LEU A 432 20.09 1.24 -31.23
C LEU A 432 18.71 1.40 -31.87
N MET A 433 18.53 1.06 -33.15
CA MET A 433 17.22 1.05 -33.81
C MET A 433 16.27 0.03 -33.20
N SER A 434 16.76 -1.17 -32.88
CA SER A 434 15.96 -2.21 -32.21
C SER A 434 15.46 -1.72 -30.84
N HIS A 435 16.33 -1.09 -30.06
CA HIS A 435 15.96 -0.50 -28.76
C HIS A 435 14.89 0.59 -28.92
N LEU A 436 15.06 1.51 -29.89
CA LEU A 436 14.05 2.55 -30.17
C LEU A 436 12.69 1.94 -30.54
N SER A 437 12.68 0.90 -31.37
CA SER A 437 11.44 0.22 -31.76
C SER A 437 10.74 -0.39 -30.54
N GLN A 438 11.47 -1.13 -29.70
CA GLN A 438 10.92 -1.77 -28.50
C GLN A 438 10.35 -0.73 -27.52
N MET A 439 11.06 0.38 -27.32
CA MET A 439 10.63 1.48 -26.45
C MET A 439 9.39 2.19 -27.00
N THR A 440 9.29 2.36 -28.32
CA THR A 440 8.11 2.96 -28.95
C THR A 440 6.87 2.06 -28.78
N SER A 441 7.03 0.74 -28.93
CA SER A 441 5.96 -0.23 -28.69
C SER A 441 5.48 -0.21 -27.23
N ALA A 442 6.40 -0.29 -26.26
CA ALA A 442 6.06 -0.18 -24.85
C ALA A 442 5.39 1.17 -24.50
N GLY A 443 5.85 2.26 -25.12
CA GLY A 443 5.21 3.58 -25.00
C GLY A 443 3.75 3.58 -25.46
N THR A 444 3.43 2.82 -26.52
CA THR A 444 2.06 2.66 -27.00
C THR A 444 1.19 1.92 -25.97
N VAL A 445 1.72 0.85 -25.37
CA VAL A 445 1.04 0.10 -24.29
C VAL A 445 0.75 1.01 -23.09
N LEU A 446 1.74 1.80 -22.66
CA LEU A 446 1.59 2.74 -21.53
C LEU A 446 0.57 3.84 -21.84
N ASN A 447 0.58 4.40 -23.05
CA ASN A 447 -0.38 5.43 -23.45
C ASN A 447 -1.83 4.89 -23.48
N ASN A 448 -2.01 3.65 -23.95
CA ASN A 448 -3.31 2.97 -23.93
C ASN A 448 -3.78 2.73 -22.49
N LYS A 449 -2.89 2.30 -21.58
CA LYS A 449 -3.18 2.12 -20.15
C LYS A 449 -3.59 3.44 -19.49
N ALA A 450 -2.85 4.53 -19.74
CA ALA A 450 -3.18 5.86 -19.24
C ALA A 450 -4.56 6.34 -19.74
N SER A 451 -4.83 6.18 -21.03
CA SER A 451 -6.10 6.60 -21.66
C SER A 451 -7.30 5.82 -21.13
N ALA A 452 -7.17 4.49 -20.98
CA ALA A 452 -8.19 3.64 -20.42
C ALA A 452 -8.49 3.99 -18.95
N THR A 453 -7.44 4.24 -18.16
CA THR A 453 -7.56 4.63 -16.75
C THR A 453 -8.19 6.02 -16.61
N GLN A 454 -7.78 6.98 -17.45
CA GLN A 454 -8.39 8.30 -17.54
C GLN A 454 -9.88 8.22 -17.87
N SER A 455 -10.27 7.34 -18.81
CA SER A 455 -11.67 7.10 -19.12
C SER A 455 -12.46 6.61 -17.92
N SER A 456 -11.92 5.64 -17.17
CA SER A 456 -12.54 5.15 -15.94
C SER A 456 -12.65 6.24 -14.86
N ALA A 457 -11.63 7.09 -14.70
CA ALA A 457 -11.65 8.21 -13.74
C ALA A 457 -12.70 9.26 -14.13
N THR A 458 -12.80 9.59 -15.41
CA THR A 458 -13.80 10.52 -15.94
C THR A 458 -15.23 9.97 -15.76
N LYS A 459 -15.45 8.66 -15.97
CA LYS A 459 -16.76 8.02 -15.73
C LYS A 459 -17.20 8.14 -14.28
N LEU A 460 -16.28 8.05 -13.30
CA LEU A 460 -16.60 8.22 -11.87
C LEU A 460 -17.09 9.63 -11.51
N ARG A 461 -16.72 10.64 -12.31
CA ARG A 461 -17.20 12.02 -12.18
C ARG A 461 -18.54 12.26 -12.89
N CYS A 462 -19.09 11.24 -13.52
CA CYS A 462 -20.44 11.23 -14.09
C CYS A 462 -21.37 10.41 -13.19
N ALA A 463 -22.66 10.74 -13.15
CA ALA A 463 -23.61 9.94 -12.38
C ALA A 463 -23.78 8.56 -13.05
N PRO A 464 -23.60 7.42 -12.37
CA PRO A 464 -23.86 6.11 -12.98
C PRO A 464 -25.34 5.94 -13.31
N PHE A 465 -26.20 6.47 -12.43
CA PHE A 465 -27.63 6.64 -12.67
C PHE A 465 -28.01 8.09 -12.43
N LEU A 466 -28.65 8.71 -13.43
CA LEU A 466 -29.06 10.11 -13.33
C LEU A 466 -30.36 10.22 -12.52
N ASP A 467 -30.31 10.94 -11.41
CA ASP A 467 -31.50 11.49 -10.77
C ASP A 467 -31.92 12.75 -11.52
N GLU A 468 -32.95 12.61 -12.37
CA GLU A 468 -33.48 13.68 -13.21
C GLU A 468 -34.13 14.80 -12.38
N GLY A 469 -34.76 14.46 -11.24
CA GLY A 469 -35.37 15.45 -10.35
C GLY A 469 -34.30 16.34 -9.73
N LYS A 470 -33.23 15.73 -9.23
CA LYS A 470 -32.06 16.46 -8.72
C LYS A 470 -31.39 17.31 -9.80
N LEU A 471 -31.22 16.77 -11.01
CA LEU A 471 -30.66 17.53 -12.14
C LEU A 471 -31.50 18.79 -12.41
N ARG A 472 -32.83 18.65 -12.46
CA ARG A 472 -33.77 19.75 -12.73
C ARG A 472 -33.67 20.88 -11.70
N VAL A 473 -33.48 20.53 -10.42
CA VAL A 473 -33.30 21.52 -9.34
C VAL A 473 -31.97 22.26 -9.48
N LEU A 474 -30.89 21.54 -9.76
CA LEU A 474 -29.54 22.13 -9.85
C LEU A 474 -29.32 22.97 -11.11
N THR A 475 -30.16 22.79 -12.13
CA THR A 475 -30.13 23.57 -13.38
C THR A 475 -31.33 24.52 -13.51
N ALA A 476 -32.04 24.83 -12.42
CA ALA A 476 -33.21 25.71 -12.46
C ALA A 476 -32.85 27.18 -12.75
N GLU A 477 -31.60 27.57 -12.48
CA GLU A 477 -31.09 28.90 -12.78
C GLU A 477 -30.96 29.12 -14.30
N PRO A 478 -31.36 30.28 -14.86
CA PRO A 478 -31.29 30.54 -16.30
C PRO A 478 -29.90 30.33 -16.91
N THR A 479 -28.84 30.61 -16.16
CA THR A 479 -27.44 30.45 -16.57
C THR A 479 -26.97 28.99 -16.64
N LYS A 480 -27.73 28.05 -16.07
CA LYS A 480 -27.43 26.60 -16.05
C LYS A 480 -28.46 25.77 -16.80
N ALA A 481 -29.52 26.38 -17.33
CA ALA A 481 -30.61 25.67 -18.01
C ALA A 481 -30.12 24.85 -19.22
N GLU A 482 -29.15 25.35 -19.98
CA GLU A 482 -28.55 24.63 -21.11
C GLU A 482 -27.82 23.34 -20.68
N LEU A 483 -27.28 23.31 -19.45
CA LEU A 483 -26.61 22.13 -18.90
C LEU A 483 -27.60 21.00 -18.61
N PHE A 484 -28.89 21.28 -18.39
CA PHE A 484 -29.91 20.24 -18.20
C PHE A 484 -30.03 19.36 -19.44
N ALA A 485 -30.28 19.98 -20.59
CA ALA A 485 -30.47 19.28 -21.85
C ALA A 485 -29.19 18.56 -22.28
N PHE A 486 -28.05 19.22 -22.09
CA PHE A 486 -26.74 18.63 -22.34
C PHE A 486 -26.53 17.36 -21.51
N ILE A 487 -26.64 17.43 -20.17
CA ILE A 487 -26.43 16.27 -19.29
C ILE A 487 -27.44 15.17 -19.58
N ARG A 488 -28.75 15.49 -19.63
CA ARG A 488 -29.82 14.50 -19.88
C ARG A 488 -29.67 13.78 -21.22
N GLY A 489 -29.09 14.45 -22.22
CA GLY A 489 -28.79 13.90 -23.54
C GLY A 489 -27.84 12.71 -23.53
N PHE A 490 -27.01 12.57 -22.49
CA PHE A 490 -26.10 11.44 -22.30
C PHE A 490 -26.72 10.22 -21.61
N TYR A 491 -27.98 10.30 -21.15
CA TYR A 491 -28.63 9.25 -20.39
C TYR A 491 -29.83 8.65 -21.14
N GLU A 492 -30.00 7.34 -21.00
CA GLU A 492 -31.13 6.57 -21.53
C GLU A 492 -31.71 5.63 -20.46
N GLU A 493 -32.99 5.34 -20.56
CA GLU A 493 -33.64 4.39 -19.66
C GLU A 493 -33.20 2.97 -19.99
N ARG A 494 -32.65 2.27 -18.99
CA ARG A 494 -32.23 0.88 -19.11
C ARG A 494 -32.74 0.08 -17.93
N ALA A 495 -33.16 -1.15 -18.19
CA ALA A 495 -33.53 -2.11 -17.16
C ALA A 495 -32.28 -2.77 -16.57
N PHE A 496 -32.22 -2.83 -15.24
CA PHE A 496 -31.16 -3.47 -14.47
C PHE A 496 -31.78 -4.46 -13.48
N THR A 497 -31.16 -5.61 -13.31
CA THR A 497 -31.53 -6.56 -12.26
C THR A 497 -30.72 -6.23 -11.01
N LEU A 498 -31.39 -5.77 -9.95
CA LEU A 498 -30.78 -5.62 -8.63
C LEU A 498 -31.06 -6.86 -7.80
N GLU A 499 -30.02 -7.41 -7.18
CA GLU A 499 -30.14 -8.49 -6.21
C GLU A 499 -30.04 -7.88 -4.81
N LYS A 500 -31.12 -7.99 -4.03
CA LYS A 500 -31.17 -7.50 -2.65
C LYS A 500 -31.74 -8.62 -1.79
N ASP A 501 -30.97 -9.08 -0.80
CA ASP A 501 -31.33 -10.20 0.09
C ASP A 501 -31.76 -11.48 -0.65
N GLY A 502 -31.11 -11.79 -1.78
CA GLY A 502 -31.37 -12.99 -2.58
C GLY A 502 -32.62 -12.93 -3.48
N GLN A 503 -33.33 -11.80 -3.50
CA GLN A 503 -34.42 -11.54 -4.45
C GLN A 503 -33.93 -10.62 -5.58
N LYS A 504 -34.18 -11.06 -6.82
CA LYS A 504 -33.90 -10.29 -8.03
C LYS A 504 -35.09 -9.38 -8.33
N THR A 505 -34.86 -8.07 -8.26
CA THR A 505 -35.84 -7.04 -8.64
C THR A 505 -35.36 -6.33 -9.89
N GLU A 506 -36.25 -6.18 -10.87
CA GLU A 506 -35.97 -5.45 -12.10
C GLU A 506 -36.28 -3.96 -11.87
N VAL A 507 -35.31 -3.09 -12.13
CA VAL A 507 -35.46 -1.65 -11.97
C VAL A 507 -35.03 -0.93 -13.23
N THR A 508 -35.84 0.01 -13.69
CA THR A 508 -35.49 0.91 -14.79
C THR A 508 -34.78 2.12 -14.20
N LYS A 509 -33.57 2.43 -14.71
CA LYS A 509 -32.79 3.60 -14.30
C LYS A 509 -32.27 4.33 -15.53
N LEU A 510 -32.09 5.65 -15.41
CA LEU A 510 -31.40 6.46 -16.40
C LEU A 510 -29.90 6.22 -16.29
N ALA A 511 -29.32 5.49 -17.23
CA ALA A 511 -27.88 5.18 -17.25
C ALA A 511 -27.19 5.88 -18.43
N VAL A 512 -25.88 6.08 -18.32
CA VAL A 512 -25.09 6.68 -19.40
C VAL A 512 -25.19 5.81 -20.66
N LYS A 513 -25.42 6.45 -21.81
CA LYS A 513 -25.49 5.79 -23.12
C LYS A 513 -24.20 5.04 -23.42
N PRO A 514 -24.28 3.80 -23.93
CA PRO A 514 -23.09 3.07 -24.36
C PRO A 514 -22.42 3.79 -25.56
N GLY A 515 -21.09 3.72 -25.64
CA GLY A 515 -20.34 4.24 -26.79
C GLY A 515 -19.93 5.71 -26.73
N ALA A 516 -20.18 6.43 -25.64
CA ALA A 516 -19.67 7.79 -25.45
C ALA A 516 -18.13 7.81 -25.47
N SER A 517 -17.56 8.74 -26.24
CA SER A 517 -16.12 8.98 -26.32
C SER A 517 -15.57 9.57 -25.01
N LEU A 518 -14.24 9.47 -24.83
CA LEU A 518 -13.58 10.05 -23.66
C LEU A 518 -13.85 11.56 -23.53
N GLN A 519 -13.76 12.29 -24.65
CA GLN A 519 -13.96 13.74 -24.68
C GLN A 519 -15.40 14.13 -24.33
N GLU A 520 -16.38 13.35 -24.78
CA GLU A 520 -17.79 13.53 -24.41
C GLU A 520 -18.02 13.29 -22.91
N LEU A 521 -17.44 12.23 -22.35
CA LEU A 521 -17.51 11.94 -20.92
C LEU A 521 -16.81 13.01 -20.08
N GLU A 522 -15.71 13.60 -20.56
CA GLU A 522 -15.02 14.70 -19.87
C GLU A 522 -15.88 15.97 -19.85
N ASN A 523 -16.53 16.28 -20.97
CA ASN A 523 -17.45 17.41 -21.04
C ASN A 523 -18.67 17.17 -20.14
N LEU A 524 -19.19 15.94 -20.10
CA LEU A 524 -20.26 15.53 -19.19
C LEU A 524 -19.84 15.68 -17.71
N ALA A 525 -18.65 15.21 -17.34
CA ALA A 525 -18.10 15.35 -15.99
C ALA A 525 -17.95 16.83 -15.58
N LYS A 526 -17.42 17.68 -16.47
CA LYS A 526 -17.32 19.14 -16.25
C LYS A 526 -18.69 19.78 -16.06
N ALA A 527 -19.69 19.35 -16.83
CA ALA A 527 -21.06 19.84 -16.68
C ALA A 527 -21.66 19.46 -15.31
N PHE A 528 -21.44 18.22 -14.84
CA PHE A 528 -21.84 17.80 -13.49
C PHE A 528 -21.15 18.60 -12.37
N GLU A 529 -19.87 18.92 -12.54
CA GLU A 529 -19.11 19.74 -11.59
C GLU A 529 -19.61 21.19 -11.56
N ALA A 530 -19.88 21.79 -12.73
CA ALA A 530 -20.38 23.16 -12.85
C ALA A 530 -21.75 23.37 -12.18
N ILE A 531 -22.59 22.33 -12.14
CA ILE A 531 -23.88 22.37 -11.44
C ILE A 531 -23.80 21.91 -9.97
N GLY A 532 -22.61 21.51 -9.50
CA GLY A 532 -22.42 21.06 -8.12
C GLY A 532 -23.15 19.75 -7.79
N TYR A 533 -23.38 18.86 -8.77
CA TYR A 533 -24.23 17.67 -8.61
C TYR A 533 -23.80 16.75 -7.46
N PHE A 534 -22.50 16.71 -7.19
CA PHE A 534 -21.89 15.85 -6.18
C PHE A 534 -21.52 16.60 -4.89
N ASN A 535 -21.87 17.88 -4.76
CA ASN A 535 -21.55 18.69 -3.58
C ASN A 535 -22.53 18.42 -2.42
N VAL A 536 -22.00 17.99 -1.26
CA VAL A 536 -22.78 17.60 -0.07
C VAL A 536 -23.64 18.75 0.46
N GLY A 537 -23.17 20.00 0.36
CA GLY A 537 -23.92 21.18 0.82
C GLY A 537 -25.18 21.47 -0.01
N ASP A 538 -25.14 21.17 -1.32
CA ASP A 538 -26.26 21.41 -2.24
C ASP A 538 -27.23 20.22 -2.27
N VAL A 539 -26.74 19.01 -1.99
CA VAL A 539 -27.58 17.82 -1.73
C VAL A 539 -28.53 18.06 -0.56
N LEU A 540 -28.06 18.62 0.56
CA LEU A 540 -28.91 18.92 1.72
C LEU A 540 -30.01 19.95 1.41
N LYS A 541 -29.73 20.94 0.56
CA LYS A 541 -30.75 21.90 0.07
C LYS A 541 -31.76 21.24 -0.86
N SER A 542 -31.30 20.35 -1.74
CA SER A 542 -32.13 19.59 -2.67
C SER A 542 -33.09 18.63 -1.95
N THR A 543 -32.63 17.87 -0.96
CA THR A 543 -33.49 16.96 -0.20
C THR A 543 -34.55 17.72 0.60
N ALA A 544 -34.20 18.89 1.16
CA ALA A 544 -35.16 19.76 1.84
C ALA A 544 -36.23 20.32 0.87
N ALA A 545 -35.83 20.71 -0.35
CA ALA A 545 -36.74 21.17 -1.39
C ALA A 545 -37.67 20.05 -1.90
N ASP A 546 -37.16 18.82 -2.05
CA ASP A 546 -37.92 17.67 -2.54
C ASP A 546 -38.95 17.16 -1.49
N VAL A 547 -38.59 17.20 -0.21
CA VAL A 547 -39.52 16.95 0.91
C VAL A 547 -40.58 18.04 1.00
N ALA A 548 -40.21 19.31 0.81
CA ALA A 548 -41.16 20.42 0.77
C ALA A 548 -42.11 20.33 -0.44
N GLY A 549 -41.62 19.90 -1.61
CA GLY A 549 -42.43 19.63 -2.80
C GLY A 549 -43.45 18.52 -2.59
N LYS A 550 -43.00 17.36 -2.07
CA LYS A 550 -43.89 16.23 -1.75
C LYS A 550 -44.92 16.54 -0.65
N ALA A 551 -44.57 17.40 0.31
CA ALA A 551 -45.50 17.87 1.32
C ALA A 551 -46.56 18.81 0.72
N LYS A 552 -46.17 19.67 -0.23
CA LYS A 552 -47.06 20.57 -0.96
C LYS A 552 -48.02 19.81 -1.87
N ASP A 553 -47.54 18.77 -2.56
CA ASP A 553 -48.37 17.91 -3.42
C ASP A 553 -49.35 17.02 -2.63
N LYS A 554 -48.99 16.59 -1.41
CA LYS A 554 -49.91 15.93 -0.49
C LYS A 554 -50.99 16.87 0.06
N LEU A 555 -50.67 18.15 0.25
CA LEU A 555 -51.63 19.15 0.70
C LEU A 555 -52.61 19.54 -0.41
N THR A 556 -52.17 19.67 -1.66
CA THR A 556 -53.06 19.96 -2.79
C THR A 556 -54.01 18.79 -3.11
N GLY A 557 -53.55 17.54 -2.97
CA GLY A 557 -54.39 16.35 -3.11
C GLY A 557 -55.45 16.15 -2.01
N LEU A 558 -55.36 16.87 -0.88
CA LEU A 558 -56.37 16.87 0.19
C LEU A 558 -57.47 17.93 -0.03
N PHE A 559 -57.26 18.86 -0.97
CA PHE A 559 -58.22 19.92 -1.34
C PHE A 559 -58.71 19.78 -2.80
N SER A 560 -58.55 18.60 -3.40
CA SER A 560 -59.12 18.24 -4.72
C SER A 560 -60.37 17.37 -4.55
#